data_AF-A0A916MRV3-F1
#
_entry.id   AF-A0A916MRV3-F1
#
_cell.length_a   1.000
_cell.length_b   1.000
_cell.length_c   1.000
_cell.angle_alpha   90.00
_cell.angle_beta   90.00
_cell.angle_gamma   90.00
#
_symmetry.space_group_name_H-M   'P 1'
#
loop_
_entity.id
_entity.type
_entity.pdbx_description
1 polymer ?
#
loop_
_entity_poly.entity_id
_entity_poly.type
_entity_poly.pdbx_seq_one_letter_code
_entity_poly.pdbx_strand_id
1 'polypeptide(L)'
;ESLVTGESLPVAKSAGDAVIGGCINGTGSFTLRATAVGGDTVLSGIVKMVDHAQAAKLPVQKLADRISARFVPTVGVLAGLTFGGWLLAGHPAARALSHAVAVLLIACPCALGLATPTAIMVGTGQAARSGIYIRNGEALETASKLTTLVFDKTGTITEGKPVVTDFLAAESEDEAALATLIASAEAPSEHFLGQALAAWARERGAKVRAAKDFSARPGRGVQAFVSGKTIRIGNAALLEEAGIDTAEFAAQAEAWAGEGKTPVFVAIGQRCAALLAVADRPREGAREAIALLHRLGLTTVMATGDLEATAQHIARQVGIDRVVSRATPADKLALVRSFQA
;
A
#
# COMPACT_ATOMS: atom_id res chain seq x y z
N GLU A 1 -10.16 -5.23 -9.96
CA GLU A 1 -9.22 -6.34 -9.66
C GLU A 1 -8.37 -5.98 -8.43
N SER A 2 -8.99 -5.42 -7.38
CA SER A 2 -8.31 -4.67 -6.32
C SER A 2 -7.38 -5.50 -5.45
N LEU A 3 -7.77 -6.74 -5.14
CA LEU A 3 -6.96 -7.67 -4.33
C LEU A 3 -5.59 -7.99 -4.94
N VAL A 4 -5.46 -7.87 -6.27
CA VAL A 4 -4.21 -8.20 -6.98
C VAL A 4 -3.51 -6.95 -7.50
N THR A 5 -4.27 -5.96 -7.96
CA THR A 5 -3.72 -4.76 -8.62
C THR A 5 -3.58 -3.57 -7.69
N GLY A 6 -4.21 -3.58 -6.52
CA GLY A 6 -4.33 -2.40 -5.65
C GLY A 6 -5.24 -1.30 -6.22
N GLU A 7 -5.60 -1.37 -7.50
CA GLU A 7 -6.55 -0.45 -8.13
C GLU A 7 -7.95 -0.71 -7.58
N SER A 8 -8.47 0.31 -6.90
CA SER A 8 -9.77 0.24 -6.21
C SER A 8 -10.95 0.25 -7.20
N LEU A 9 -10.69 0.64 -8.45
CA LEU A 9 -11.68 0.74 -9.52
C LEU A 9 -11.97 -0.64 -10.15
N PRO A 10 -13.24 -1.06 -10.28
CA PRO A 10 -13.62 -2.20 -11.11
C PRO A 10 -13.21 -1.97 -12.57
N VAL A 11 -12.59 -2.97 -13.18
CA VAL A 11 -12.14 -2.93 -14.57
C VAL A 11 -13.19 -3.60 -15.45
N ALA A 12 -13.66 -2.92 -16.49
CA ALA A 12 -14.58 -3.50 -17.47
C ALA A 12 -13.89 -4.65 -18.23
N LYS A 13 -14.60 -5.76 -18.46
CA LYS A 13 -14.10 -6.90 -19.23
C LYS A 13 -15.05 -7.21 -20.38
N SER A 14 -14.48 -7.38 -21.57
CA SER A 14 -15.14 -7.75 -22.81
C SER A 14 -14.64 -9.11 -23.33
N ALA A 15 -15.30 -9.64 -24.36
CA ALA A 15 -14.88 -10.89 -24.97
C ALA A 15 -13.44 -10.80 -25.49
N GLY A 16 -12.58 -11.72 -25.05
CA GLY A 16 -11.15 -11.74 -25.39
C GLY A 16 -10.23 -11.18 -24.30
N ASP A 17 -10.76 -10.45 -23.33
CA ASP A 17 -9.96 -9.89 -22.23
C ASP A 17 -9.52 -10.97 -21.24
N ALA A 18 -8.28 -10.84 -20.76
CA ALA A 18 -7.77 -11.67 -19.68
C ALA A 18 -8.42 -11.29 -18.34
N VAL A 19 -8.72 -12.31 -17.53
CA VAL A 19 -9.23 -12.17 -16.16
C VAL A 19 -8.28 -12.85 -15.18
N ILE A 20 -8.07 -12.23 -14.03
CA ILE A 20 -7.13 -12.73 -13.02
C ILE A 20 -7.89 -13.52 -11.94
N GLY A 21 -7.49 -14.77 -11.72
CA GLY A 21 -8.04 -15.63 -10.66
C GLY A 21 -7.84 -15.01 -9.27
N GLY A 22 -8.88 -15.05 -8.43
CA GLY A 22 -8.92 -14.42 -7.11
C GLY A 22 -9.52 -13.01 -7.10
N CYS A 23 -9.87 -12.43 -8.25
CA CYS A 23 -10.64 -11.20 -8.34
C CYS A 23 -12.14 -11.45 -8.12
N ILE A 24 -12.84 -10.42 -7.63
CA ILE A 24 -14.29 -10.45 -7.46
C ILE A 24 -14.93 -9.97 -8.76
N ASN A 25 -15.81 -10.79 -9.32
CA ASN A 25 -16.69 -10.36 -10.41
C ASN A 25 -17.69 -9.34 -9.84
N GLY A 26 -17.74 -8.16 -10.47
CA GLY A 26 -18.69 -7.12 -10.10
C GLY A 26 -20.07 -7.40 -10.72
N THR A 27 -20.47 -6.55 -11.67
CA THR A 27 -21.76 -6.66 -12.34
C THR A 27 -21.72 -7.57 -13.57
N GLY A 28 -22.78 -8.37 -13.75
CA GLY A 28 -22.97 -9.24 -14.93
C GLY A 28 -22.46 -10.67 -14.73
N SER A 29 -22.69 -11.51 -15.75
CA SER A 29 -22.17 -12.87 -15.81
C SER A 29 -21.48 -13.10 -17.15
N PHE A 30 -20.43 -13.92 -17.12
CA PHE A 30 -19.71 -14.32 -18.32
C PHE A 30 -19.12 -15.71 -18.11
N THR A 31 -18.92 -16.43 -19.22
CA THR A 31 -18.13 -17.66 -19.24
C THR A 31 -16.68 -17.33 -19.56
N LEU A 32 -15.76 -17.99 -18.87
CA LEU A 32 -14.32 -17.82 -19.07
C LEU A 32 -13.70 -19.13 -19.53
N ARG A 33 -12.60 -19.02 -20.27
CA ARG A 33 -11.70 -20.14 -20.59
C ARG A 33 -10.52 -20.07 -19.63
N ALA A 34 -10.31 -21.11 -18.85
CA ALA A 34 -9.12 -21.19 -17.99
C ALA A 34 -7.86 -21.30 -18.85
N THR A 35 -6.95 -20.33 -18.72
CA THR A 35 -5.64 -20.30 -19.41
C THR A 35 -4.48 -20.67 -18.48
N ALA A 36 -4.66 -20.53 -17.17
CA ALA A 36 -3.71 -20.95 -16.14
C ALA A 36 -4.48 -21.48 -14.91
N VAL A 37 -3.99 -22.56 -14.30
CA VAL A 37 -4.59 -23.21 -13.12
C VAL A 37 -3.53 -23.63 -12.11
N GLY A 38 -3.92 -23.77 -10.84
CA GLY A 38 -3.02 -24.21 -9.78
C GLY A 38 -1.78 -23.31 -9.63
N GLY A 39 -0.61 -23.92 -9.74
CA GLY A 39 0.71 -23.31 -9.51
C GLY A 39 1.12 -22.23 -10.53
N ASP A 40 0.41 -22.16 -11.67
CA ASP A 40 0.71 -21.23 -12.77
C ASP A 40 -0.17 -19.98 -12.74
N THR A 41 -1.02 -19.84 -11.72
CA THR A 41 -1.86 -18.65 -11.54
C THR A 41 -1.06 -17.45 -11.05
N VAL A 42 -1.53 -16.24 -11.35
CA VAL A 42 -0.95 -14.98 -10.84
C VAL A 42 -0.84 -14.99 -9.32
N LEU A 43 -1.89 -15.47 -8.62
CA LEU A 43 -1.90 -15.55 -7.16
C LEU A 43 -0.84 -16.53 -6.64
N SER A 44 -0.69 -17.70 -7.26
CA SER A 44 0.37 -18.65 -6.88
C SER A 44 1.77 -18.08 -7.15
N GLY A 45 1.94 -17.31 -8.23
CA GLY A 45 3.16 -16.55 -8.49
C GLY A 45 3.48 -15.55 -7.38
N ILE A 46 2.48 -14.80 -6.90
CA ILE A 46 2.64 -13.87 -5.77
C ILE A 46 3.04 -14.62 -4.50
N VAL A 47 2.35 -15.73 -4.17
CA VAL A 47 2.67 -16.55 -2.99
C VAL A 47 4.11 -17.08 -3.05
N LYS A 48 4.53 -17.65 -4.19
CA LYS A 48 5.91 -18.13 -4.39
C LYS A 48 6.95 -17.02 -4.24
N MET A 49 6.67 -15.83 -4.76
CA MET A 49 7.56 -14.67 -4.59
C MET A 49 7.68 -14.25 -3.12
N VAL A 50 6.58 -14.27 -2.37
CA VAL A 50 6.57 -13.96 -0.93
C VAL A 50 7.29 -15.05 -0.13
N ASP A 51 7.04 -16.33 -0.41
CA ASP A 51 7.69 -17.45 0.26
C ASP A 51 9.21 -17.44 0.03
N HIS A 52 9.65 -17.19 -1.20
CA HIS A 52 11.07 -17.03 -1.51
C HIS A 52 11.70 -15.85 -0.75
N ALA A 53 10.97 -14.76 -0.54
CA ALA A 53 11.44 -13.63 0.25
C ALA A 53 11.49 -13.94 1.76
N GLN A 54 10.59 -14.78 2.27
CA GLN A 54 10.49 -15.10 3.71
C GLN A 54 11.39 -16.26 4.17
N ALA A 55 11.91 -17.09 3.25
CA ALA A 55 12.77 -18.22 3.59
C ALA A 55 14.24 -17.85 3.89
N ALA A 56 14.58 -16.56 3.98
CA ALA A 56 15.93 -16.10 4.24
C ALA A 56 16.30 -16.25 5.73
N LYS A 57 17.47 -16.83 6.01
CA LYS A 57 18.03 -16.86 7.37
C LYS A 57 18.48 -15.45 7.79
N LEU A 58 18.19 -15.09 9.05
CA LEU A 58 18.59 -13.83 9.67
C LEU A 58 20.08 -13.51 9.47
N PRO A 59 20.44 -12.30 9.01
CA PRO A 59 21.85 -11.92 8.87
C PRO A 59 22.63 -11.97 10.19
N VAL A 60 22.03 -11.61 11.33
CA VAL A 60 22.69 -11.75 12.65
C VAL A 60 22.94 -13.22 13.04
N GLN A 61 22.05 -14.14 12.66
CA GLN A 61 22.26 -15.57 12.87
C GLN A 61 23.43 -16.07 12.03
N LYS A 62 23.56 -15.59 10.78
CA LYS A 62 24.73 -15.87 9.93
C LYS A 62 26.04 -15.33 10.53
N LEU A 63 26.00 -14.23 11.28
CA LEU A 63 27.17 -13.70 11.98
C LEU A 63 27.58 -14.63 13.14
N ALA A 64 26.63 -15.06 13.96
CA ALA A 64 26.89 -16.03 15.04
C ALA A 64 27.44 -17.36 14.50
N ASP A 65 26.88 -17.86 13.39
CA ASP A 65 27.36 -19.06 12.69
C ASP A 65 28.80 -18.87 12.18
N ARG A 66 29.10 -17.69 11.60
CA ARG A 66 30.44 -17.36 11.07
C ARG A 66 31.49 -17.22 12.16
N ILE A 67 31.12 -16.66 13.31
CA ILE A 67 31.98 -16.60 14.50
C ILE A 67 32.26 -18.02 14.97
N SER A 68 31.20 -18.82 15.15
CA SER A 68 31.31 -20.21 15.61
C SER A 68 32.17 -21.08 14.68
N ALA A 69 32.03 -20.91 13.36
CA ALA A 69 32.80 -21.65 12.36
C ALA A 69 34.32 -21.41 12.43
N ARG A 70 34.77 -20.25 12.93
CA ARG A 70 36.20 -19.97 13.16
C ARG A 70 36.63 -20.24 14.60
N PHE A 71 35.74 -19.94 15.55
CA PHE A 71 36.01 -20.05 16.98
C PHE A 71 36.18 -21.51 17.42
N VAL A 72 35.31 -22.42 16.99
CA VAL A 72 35.36 -23.84 17.38
C VAL A 72 36.67 -24.52 16.95
N PRO A 73 37.13 -24.41 15.69
CA PRO A 73 38.44 -24.97 15.31
C PRO A 73 39.61 -24.34 16.07
N THR A 74 39.58 -23.02 16.28
CA THR A 74 40.65 -22.30 16.99
C THR A 74 40.81 -22.80 18.42
N VAL A 75 39.69 -22.96 19.14
CA VAL A 75 39.65 -23.50 20.49
C VAL A 75 40.13 -24.96 20.51
N GLY A 76 39.75 -25.76 19.50
CA GLY A 76 40.25 -27.13 19.33
C GLY A 76 41.77 -27.19 19.17
N VAL A 77 42.35 -26.30 18.35
CA VAL A 77 43.80 -26.19 18.19
C VAL A 77 44.47 -25.78 19.50
N LEU A 78 43.95 -24.77 20.20
CA LEU A 78 44.49 -24.33 21.49
C LEU A 78 44.42 -25.41 22.58
N ALA A 79 43.34 -26.18 22.62
CA ALA A 79 43.22 -27.33 23.53
C ALA A 79 44.25 -28.42 23.19
N GLY A 80 44.45 -28.71 21.89
CA GLY A 80 45.48 -29.64 21.42
C GLY A 80 46.90 -29.18 21.73
N LEU A 81 47.20 -27.89 21.54
CA LEU A 81 48.48 -27.29 21.92
C LEU A 81 48.71 -27.33 23.44
N THR A 82 47.66 -27.09 24.23
CA THR A 82 47.72 -27.21 25.69
C THR A 82 48.03 -28.64 26.10
N PHE A 83 47.33 -29.62 25.54
CA PHE A 83 47.61 -31.04 25.80
C PHE A 83 49.06 -31.41 25.47
N GLY A 84 49.53 -31.05 24.27
CA GLY A 84 50.91 -31.31 23.83
C GLY A 84 51.97 -30.63 24.69
N GLY A 85 51.76 -29.36 25.07
CA GLY A 85 52.69 -28.61 25.91
C GLY A 85 52.87 -29.21 27.30
N TRP A 86 51.77 -29.64 27.94
CA TRP A 86 51.83 -30.29 29.25
C TRP A 86 52.50 -31.67 29.21
N LEU A 87 52.34 -32.43 28.11
CA LEU A 87 53.06 -33.68 27.90
C LEU A 87 54.56 -33.47 27.71
N LEU A 88 54.95 -32.49 26.88
CA LEU A 88 56.36 -32.15 26.63
C LEU A 88 57.07 -31.63 27.89
N ALA A 89 56.33 -31.01 28.82
CA ALA A 89 56.82 -30.60 30.13
C ALA A 89 56.98 -31.75 31.15
N GLY A 90 56.67 -33.00 30.76
CA GLY A 90 56.85 -34.19 31.60
C GLY A 90 55.72 -34.47 32.60
N HIS A 91 54.55 -33.82 32.46
CA HIS A 91 53.42 -34.10 33.33
C HIS A 91 52.64 -35.36 32.92
N PRO A 92 51.95 -36.04 33.87
CA PRO A 92 51.11 -37.20 33.56
C PRO A 92 50.02 -36.87 32.54
N ALA A 93 49.72 -37.80 31.63
CA ALA A 93 48.71 -37.63 30.58
C ALA A 93 47.32 -37.24 31.13
N ALA A 94 46.95 -37.74 32.31
CA ALA A 94 45.73 -37.36 33.00
C ALA A 94 45.67 -35.85 33.33
N ARG A 95 46.79 -35.27 33.78
CA ARG A 95 46.88 -33.83 34.09
C ARG A 95 46.84 -33.00 32.80
N ALA A 96 47.59 -33.41 31.77
CA ALA A 96 47.56 -32.74 30.46
C ALA A 96 46.14 -32.73 29.85
N LEU A 97 45.43 -33.87 29.94
CA LEU A 97 44.05 -34.00 29.48
C LEU A 97 43.10 -33.09 30.28
N SER A 98 43.26 -33.02 31.61
CA SER A 98 42.43 -32.13 32.44
C SER A 98 42.58 -30.65 32.04
N HIS A 99 43.79 -30.20 31.71
CA HIS A 99 44.02 -28.82 31.26
C HIS A 99 43.42 -28.56 29.87
N ALA A 100 43.55 -29.51 28.94
CA ALA A 100 42.92 -29.40 27.62
C ALA A 100 41.39 -29.34 27.70
N VAL A 101 40.77 -30.17 28.55
CA VAL A 101 39.33 -30.13 28.80
C VAL A 101 38.90 -28.82 29.44
N ALA A 102 39.69 -28.27 30.37
CA ALA A 102 39.40 -26.96 30.97
C ALA A 102 39.38 -25.84 29.92
N VAL A 103 40.30 -25.86 28.95
CA VAL A 103 40.32 -24.91 27.82
C VAL A 103 39.06 -25.03 26.95
N LEU A 104 38.60 -26.25 26.67
CA LEU A 104 37.35 -26.46 25.93
C LEU A 104 36.12 -25.97 26.71
N LEU A 105 36.07 -26.25 28.02
CA LEU A 105 34.94 -25.88 28.87
C LEU A 105 34.80 -24.36 29.01
N ILE A 106 35.91 -23.65 29.27
CA ILE A 106 35.87 -22.20 29.48
C ILE A 106 35.55 -21.43 28.19
N ALA A 107 35.84 -22.03 27.03
CA ALA A 107 35.57 -21.43 25.74
C ALA A 107 34.10 -21.51 25.31
N CYS A 108 33.24 -22.30 25.97
CA CYS A 108 31.85 -22.49 25.52
C CYS A 108 31.05 -21.17 25.58
N PRO A 109 30.58 -20.62 24.42
CA PRO A 109 29.96 -19.31 24.38
C PRO A 109 28.44 -19.37 24.68
N CYS A 110 28.04 -19.92 25.83
CA CYS A 110 26.63 -20.14 26.18
C CYS A 110 25.77 -18.86 26.10
N ALA A 111 26.31 -17.71 26.50
CA ALA A 111 25.60 -16.43 26.49
C ALA A 111 25.34 -15.91 25.07
N LEU A 112 26.20 -16.23 24.10
CA LEU A 112 26.08 -15.74 22.72
C LEU A 112 24.82 -16.27 22.04
N GLY A 113 24.44 -17.52 22.33
CA GLY A 113 23.25 -18.16 21.78
C GLY A 113 21.92 -17.56 22.26
N LEU A 114 21.92 -16.93 23.44
CA LEU A 114 20.71 -16.36 24.06
C LEU A 114 20.58 -14.84 23.84
N ALA A 115 21.69 -14.13 23.64
CA ALA A 115 21.69 -12.67 23.53
C ALA A 115 20.74 -12.15 22.43
N THR A 116 20.78 -12.75 21.25
CA THR A 116 19.98 -12.31 20.10
C THR A 116 18.48 -12.63 20.27
N PRO A 117 18.05 -13.86 20.61
CA PRO A 117 16.64 -14.16 20.88
C PRO A 117 16.03 -13.29 21.98
N THR A 118 16.77 -13.05 23.07
CA THR A 118 16.29 -12.20 24.17
C THR A 118 16.10 -10.75 23.73
N ALA A 119 17.06 -10.18 22.99
CA ALA A 119 16.94 -8.82 22.47
C ALA A 119 15.75 -8.68 21.51
N ILE A 120 15.56 -9.64 20.60
CA ILE A 120 14.42 -9.65 19.67
C ILE A 120 13.10 -9.74 20.43
N MET A 121 12.98 -10.67 21.39
CA MET A 121 11.75 -10.85 22.18
C MET A 121 11.37 -9.59 22.96
N VAL A 122 12.34 -8.93 23.60
CA VAL A 122 12.09 -7.67 24.31
C VAL A 122 11.74 -6.56 23.33
N GLY A 123 12.46 -6.45 22.20
CA GLY A 123 12.22 -5.43 21.18
C GLY A 123 10.84 -5.55 20.53
N THR A 124 10.41 -6.75 20.14
CA THR A 124 9.07 -6.98 19.58
C THR A 124 7.98 -6.76 20.63
N GLY A 125 8.23 -7.14 21.88
CA GLY A 125 7.32 -6.87 23.01
C GLY A 125 7.12 -5.37 23.27
N GLN A 126 8.18 -4.57 23.15
CA GLN A 126 8.08 -3.10 23.24
C GLN A 126 7.35 -2.50 22.04
N ALA A 127 7.69 -2.94 20.82
CA ALA A 127 7.02 -2.49 19.59
C ALA A 127 5.50 -2.73 19.63
N ALA A 128 5.08 -3.90 20.12
CA ALA A 128 3.67 -4.25 20.25
C ALA A 128 2.89 -3.32 21.20
N ARG A 129 3.53 -2.83 22.28
CA ARG A 129 2.92 -1.84 23.20
C ARG A 129 2.66 -0.50 22.52
N SER A 130 3.42 -0.19 21.47
CA SER A 130 3.23 0.99 20.63
C SER A 130 2.37 0.72 19.39
N GLY A 131 1.69 -0.43 19.32
CA GLY A 131 0.84 -0.80 18.18
C GLY A 131 1.61 -1.23 16.93
N ILE A 132 2.92 -1.49 17.03
CA ILE A 132 3.77 -1.92 15.92
C ILE A 132 3.90 -3.44 15.98
N TYR A 133 3.29 -4.12 15.02
CA TYR A 133 3.32 -5.59 14.95
C TYR A 133 4.45 -6.09 14.04
N ILE A 134 5.46 -6.71 14.64
CA ILE A 134 6.63 -7.27 13.95
C ILE A 134 6.47 -8.79 13.84
N ARG A 135 6.27 -9.29 12.62
CA ARG A 135 6.01 -10.73 12.36
C ARG A 135 7.23 -11.63 12.57
N ASN A 136 8.44 -11.14 12.29
CA ASN A 136 9.67 -11.91 12.40
C ASN A 136 10.85 -11.02 12.86
N GLY A 137 11.89 -11.62 13.44
CA GLY A 137 13.08 -10.90 13.89
C GLY A 137 13.88 -10.24 12.76
N GLU A 138 13.73 -10.74 11.52
CA GLU A 138 14.42 -10.21 10.34
C GLU A 138 13.97 -8.80 10.01
N ALA A 139 12.67 -8.54 10.15
CA ALA A 139 12.11 -7.22 9.91
C ALA A 139 12.71 -6.18 10.86
N LEU A 140 12.98 -6.53 12.12
CA LEU A 140 13.60 -5.62 13.09
C LEU A 140 15.05 -5.30 12.72
N GLU A 141 15.81 -6.32 12.32
CA GLU A 141 17.20 -6.11 11.88
C GLU A 141 17.26 -5.32 10.56
N THR A 142 16.39 -5.64 9.61
CA THR A 142 16.31 -4.97 8.30
C THR A 142 15.89 -3.51 8.47
N ALA A 143 14.91 -3.23 9.34
CA ALA A 143 14.46 -1.87 9.63
C ALA A 143 15.61 -0.94 10.08
N SER A 144 16.58 -1.47 10.84
CA SER A 144 17.75 -0.69 11.30
C SER A 144 18.73 -0.31 10.18
N LYS A 145 18.61 -0.94 9.00
CA LYS A 145 19.52 -0.77 7.85
C LYS A 145 18.83 -0.12 6.65
N LEU A 146 17.55 0.24 6.78
CA LEU A 146 16.84 0.89 5.69
C LEU A 146 17.49 2.23 5.36
N THR A 147 17.51 2.56 4.08
CA THR A 147 17.97 3.85 3.56
C THR A 147 16.86 4.57 2.80
N THR A 148 15.89 3.82 2.29
CA THR A 148 14.79 4.32 1.46
C THR A 148 13.48 3.65 1.87
N LEU A 149 12.41 4.44 2.00
CA LEU A 149 11.05 3.96 2.21
C LEU A 149 10.19 4.31 1.00
N VAL A 150 9.60 3.29 0.39
CA VAL A 150 8.61 3.45 -0.69
C VAL A 150 7.21 3.28 -0.08
N PHE A 151 6.43 4.34 -0.13
CA PHE A 151 5.07 4.40 0.36
C PHE A 151 4.07 4.17 -0.77
N ASP A 152 3.06 3.36 -0.49
CA ASP A 152 1.81 3.46 -1.24
C ASP A 152 1.07 4.74 -0.81
N LYS A 153 0.26 5.32 -1.70
CA LYS A 153 -0.48 6.55 -1.36
C LYS A 153 -1.73 6.21 -0.55
N THR A 154 -2.68 5.55 -1.20
CA THR A 154 -4.05 5.33 -0.72
C THR A 154 -4.05 4.43 0.52
N GLY A 155 -4.61 4.93 1.62
CA GLY A 155 -4.72 4.17 2.87
C GLY A 155 -3.43 4.08 3.69
N THR A 156 -2.28 4.53 3.16
CA THR A 156 -1.00 4.59 3.88
C THR A 156 -0.64 6.04 4.21
N ILE A 157 -0.36 6.88 3.21
CA ILE A 157 -0.13 8.32 3.42
C ILE A 157 -1.46 9.04 3.65
N THR A 158 -2.48 8.63 2.91
CA THR A 158 -3.84 9.17 3.01
C THR A 158 -4.74 8.26 3.83
N GLU A 159 -5.90 8.77 4.25
CA GLU A 159 -6.87 7.99 5.01
C GLU A 159 -7.48 6.83 4.21
N GLY A 160 -7.42 6.89 2.88
CA GLY A 160 -8.10 5.94 1.99
C GLY A 160 -9.61 6.12 2.00
N LYS A 161 -10.08 7.30 2.44
CA LYS A 161 -11.48 7.69 2.58
C LYS A 161 -11.69 8.99 1.83
N PRO A 162 -12.01 8.92 0.53
CA PRO A 162 -12.25 10.11 -0.25
C PRO A 162 -13.46 10.85 0.29
N VAL A 163 -13.35 12.17 0.37
CA VAL A 163 -14.42 13.06 0.81
C VAL A 163 -14.60 14.17 -0.21
N VAL A 164 -15.84 14.66 -0.34
CA VAL A 164 -16.10 15.85 -1.13
C VAL A 164 -15.54 17.05 -0.36
N THR A 165 -14.58 17.76 -0.94
CA THR A 165 -13.96 18.94 -0.32
C THR A 165 -14.59 20.23 -0.79
N ASP A 166 -15.03 20.28 -2.05
CA ASP A 166 -15.53 21.48 -2.68
C ASP A 166 -16.76 21.16 -3.53
N PHE A 167 -17.63 22.15 -3.66
CA PHE A 167 -18.88 22.07 -4.40
C PHE A 167 -19.16 23.41 -5.05
N LEU A 168 -19.51 23.39 -6.32
CA LEU A 168 -19.90 24.56 -7.10
C LEU A 168 -21.13 24.21 -7.92
N ALA A 169 -22.24 24.92 -7.70
CA ALA A 169 -23.48 24.76 -8.47
C ALA A 169 -23.61 25.86 -9.51
N ALA A 170 -24.33 25.59 -10.60
CA ALA A 170 -24.78 26.62 -11.53
C ALA A 170 -25.77 27.56 -10.81
N GLU A 171 -25.77 28.85 -11.14
CA GLU A 171 -26.56 29.89 -10.44
C GLU A 171 -28.07 29.60 -10.32
N SER A 172 -28.62 28.75 -11.19
CA SER A 172 -30.05 28.42 -11.24
C SER A 172 -30.46 27.19 -10.44
N GLU A 173 -29.54 26.51 -9.74
CA GLU A 173 -29.80 25.24 -9.06
C GLU A 173 -29.83 25.39 -7.54
N ASP A 174 -30.85 24.79 -6.90
CA ASP A 174 -30.94 24.69 -5.44
C ASP A 174 -30.01 23.57 -4.93
N GLU A 175 -29.07 23.92 -4.05
CA GLU A 175 -28.09 22.98 -3.49
C GLU A 175 -28.76 21.79 -2.79
N ALA A 176 -29.87 22.00 -2.08
CA ALA A 176 -30.56 20.91 -1.36
C ALA A 176 -31.24 19.92 -2.32
N ALA A 177 -31.87 20.44 -3.38
CA ALA A 177 -32.45 19.64 -4.44
C ALA A 177 -31.37 18.85 -5.20
N LEU A 178 -30.24 19.50 -5.51
CA LEU A 178 -29.11 18.90 -6.21
C LEU A 178 -28.44 17.80 -5.38
N ALA A 179 -28.20 18.02 -4.09
CA ALA A 179 -27.71 17.01 -3.17
C ALA A 179 -28.64 15.78 -3.13
N THR A 180 -29.96 15.99 -3.13
CA THR A 180 -30.94 14.90 -3.21
C THR A 180 -30.82 14.10 -4.51
N LEU A 181 -30.65 14.77 -5.65
CA LEU A 181 -30.49 14.11 -6.94
C LEU A 181 -29.16 13.33 -7.03
N ILE A 182 -28.06 13.92 -6.55
CA ILE A 182 -26.74 13.28 -6.49
C ILE A 182 -26.81 12.02 -5.63
N ALA A 183 -27.32 12.14 -4.39
CA ALA A 183 -27.44 11.00 -3.47
C ALA A 183 -28.28 9.87 -4.06
N SER A 184 -29.36 10.21 -4.77
CA SER A 184 -30.26 9.24 -5.38
C SER A 184 -29.63 8.54 -6.57
N ALA A 185 -28.91 9.28 -7.43
CA ALA A 185 -28.25 8.72 -8.61
C ALA A 185 -27.05 7.82 -8.22
N GLU A 186 -26.33 8.17 -7.15
CA GLU A 186 -25.21 7.37 -6.62
C GLU A 186 -25.66 6.26 -5.64
N ALA A 187 -26.93 6.22 -5.21
CA ALA A 187 -27.39 5.20 -4.25
C ALA A 187 -27.14 3.75 -4.70
N PRO A 188 -27.28 3.37 -5.99
CA PRO A 188 -26.94 2.04 -6.48
C PRO A 188 -25.43 1.83 -6.74
N SER A 189 -24.62 2.89 -6.62
CA SER A 189 -23.19 2.87 -6.94
C SER A 189 -22.39 2.33 -5.76
N GLU A 190 -21.64 1.26 -5.98
CA GLU A 190 -20.70 0.71 -4.98
C GLU A 190 -19.34 1.42 -5.01
N HIS A 191 -19.16 2.35 -5.95
CA HIS A 191 -17.90 3.05 -6.16
C HIS A 191 -17.57 3.98 -4.99
N PHE A 192 -16.32 3.99 -4.52
CA PHE A 192 -15.91 4.81 -3.37
C PHE A 192 -16.17 6.33 -3.58
N LEU A 193 -15.94 6.86 -4.78
CA LEU A 193 -16.34 8.24 -5.13
C LEU A 193 -17.85 8.45 -5.02
N GLY A 194 -18.67 7.50 -5.48
CA GLY A 194 -20.13 7.54 -5.32
C GLY A 194 -20.54 7.51 -3.86
N GLN A 195 -19.88 6.69 -3.03
CA GLN A 195 -20.09 6.66 -1.59
C GLN A 195 -19.72 8.01 -0.93
N ALA A 196 -18.64 8.66 -1.37
CA ALA A 196 -18.23 9.98 -0.89
C ALA A 196 -19.27 11.06 -1.23
N LEU A 197 -19.79 11.05 -2.47
CA LEU A 197 -20.86 11.95 -2.91
C LEU A 197 -22.17 11.70 -2.14
N ALA A 198 -22.53 10.44 -1.92
CA ALA A 198 -23.71 10.05 -1.16
C ALA A 198 -23.58 10.42 0.33
N ALA A 199 -22.38 10.35 0.91
CA ALA A 199 -22.12 10.82 2.27
C ALA A 199 -22.24 12.35 2.37
N TRP A 200 -21.57 13.08 1.47
CA TRP A 200 -21.64 14.54 1.38
C TRP A 200 -23.08 15.07 1.25
N ALA A 201 -23.91 14.39 0.45
CA ALA A 201 -25.30 14.76 0.27
C ALA A 201 -26.16 14.42 1.50
N ARG A 202 -25.91 13.29 2.17
CA ARG A 202 -26.61 12.91 3.41
C ARG A 202 -26.37 13.90 4.55
N GLU A 203 -25.15 14.41 4.70
CA GLU A 203 -24.81 15.45 5.68
C GLU A 203 -25.60 16.75 5.44
N ARG A 204 -26.04 17.00 4.21
CA ARG A 204 -26.89 18.14 3.81
C ARG A 204 -28.40 17.84 3.88
N GLY A 205 -28.79 16.73 4.50
CA GLY A 205 -30.20 16.37 4.69
C GLY A 205 -30.88 15.80 3.43
N ALA A 206 -30.10 15.34 2.43
CA ALA A 206 -30.64 14.73 1.22
C ALA A 206 -31.54 13.53 1.54
N LYS A 207 -32.75 13.52 0.96
CA LYS A 207 -33.69 12.39 1.07
C LYS A 207 -33.57 11.52 -0.17
N VAL A 208 -32.82 10.42 -0.06
CA VAL A 208 -32.59 9.47 -1.16
C VAL A 208 -33.92 9.00 -1.76
N ARG A 209 -34.05 9.16 -3.08
CA ARG A 209 -35.20 8.71 -3.87
C ARG A 209 -34.81 7.50 -4.71
N ALA A 210 -35.79 6.71 -5.13
CA ALA A 210 -35.55 5.58 -6.01
C ALA A 210 -35.00 6.06 -7.37
N ALA A 211 -33.82 5.56 -7.73
CA ALA A 211 -33.25 5.69 -9.06
C ALA A 211 -33.75 4.55 -9.96
N LYS A 212 -34.03 4.88 -11.23
CA LYS A 212 -34.33 3.92 -12.30
C LYS A 212 -33.23 3.98 -13.36
N ASP A 213 -33.11 2.93 -14.18
CA ASP A 213 -32.20 2.87 -15.32
C ASP A 213 -30.75 3.23 -14.98
N PHE A 214 -30.27 2.77 -13.82
CA PHE A 214 -28.89 2.99 -13.39
C PHE A 214 -27.92 2.30 -14.35
N SER A 215 -26.93 3.05 -14.81
CA SER A 215 -25.87 2.56 -15.68
C SER A 215 -24.54 3.16 -15.24
N ALA A 216 -23.57 2.31 -14.92
CA ALA A 216 -22.21 2.70 -14.63
C ALA A 216 -21.33 2.50 -15.89
N ARG A 217 -20.58 3.53 -16.26
CA ARG A 217 -19.58 3.51 -17.33
C ARG A 217 -18.18 3.58 -16.70
N PRO A 218 -17.43 2.46 -16.67
CA PRO A 218 -16.10 2.42 -16.08
C PRO A 218 -15.16 3.49 -16.67
N GLY A 219 -14.44 4.19 -15.80
CA GLY A 219 -13.55 5.29 -16.19
C GLY A 219 -14.25 6.58 -16.64
N ARG A 220 -15.59 6.64 -16.59
CA ARG A 220 -16.39 7.81 -17.00
C ARG A 220 -17.27 8.32 -15.88
N GLY A 221 -18.13 7.46 -15.31
CA GLY A 221 -19.06 7.83 -14.25
C GLY A 221 -20.36 7.02 -14.31
N VAL A 222 -21.45 7.58 -13.78
CA VAL A 222 -22.76 6.94 -13.70
C VAL A 222 -23.85 7.79 -14.33
N GLN A 223 -24.91 7.12 -14.79
CA GLN A 223 -26.15 7.72 -15.24
C GLN A 223 -27.32 7.04 -14.55
N ALA A 224 -28.32 7.83 -14.12
CA ALA A 224 -29.55 7.31 -13.54
C ALA A 224 -30.74 8.23 -13.85
N PHE A 225 -31.96 7.68 -13.77
CA PHE A 225 -33.19 8.44 -13.86
C PHE A 225 -33.82 8.64 -12.48
N VAL A 226 -33.89 9.88 -12.02
CA VAL A 226 -34.36 10.23 -10.67
C VAL A 226 -35.41 11.34 -10.78
N SER A 227 -36.59 11.13 -10.18
CA SER A 227 -37.66 12.15 -10.13
C SER A 227 -38.04 12.75 -11.49
N GLY A 228 -38.07 11.95 -12.55
CA GLY A 228 -38.43 12.43 -13.89
C GLY A 228 -37.29 13.06 -14.69
N LYS A 229 -36.06 13.10 -14.13
CA LYS A 229 -34.89 13.72 -14.77
C LYS A 229 -33.76 12.71 -14.95
N THR A 230 -33.05 12.78 -16.07
CA THR A 230 -31.80 12.04 -16.28
C THR A 230 -30.67 12.76 -15.57
N ILE A 231 -29.98 12.07 -14.66
CA ILE A 231 -28.84 12.57 -13.91
C ILE A 231 -27.59 11.85 -14.42
N ARG A 232 -26.52 12.59 -14.72
CA ARG A 232 -25.20 12.05 -15.09
C ARG A 232 -24.17 12.61 -14.14
N ILE A 233 -23.32 11.75 -13.60
CA ILE A 233 -22.30 12.10 -12.62
C ILE A 233 -20.99 11.46 -13.06
N GLY A 234 -19.96 12.24 -13.35
CA GLY A 234 -18.72 11.69 -13.88
C GLY A 234 -17.69 12.73 -14.31
N ASN A 235 -16.74 12.32 -15.14
CA ASN A 235 -15.75 13.22 -15.74
C ASN A 235 -16.35 14.02 -16.92
N ALA A 236 -15.63 15.04 -17.40
CA ALA A 236 -16.05 15.87 -18.53
C ALA A 236 -16.40 15.02 -19.76
N ALA A 237 -15.62 13.97 -20.01
CA ALA A 237 -15.80 13.08 -21.15
C ALA A 237 -17.14 12.30 -21.13
N LEU A 238 -17.76 12.07 -19.96
CA LEU A 238 -19.11 11.49 -19.88
C LEU A 238 -20.18 12.49 -20.35
N LEU A 239 -20.01 13.76 -20.03
CA LEU A 239 -20.96 14.82 -20.36
C LEU A 239 -20.84 15.24 -21.83
N GLU A 240 -19.62 15.35 -22.33
CA GLU A 240 -19.34 15.63 -23.75
C GLU A 240 -19.94 14.58 -24.68
N GLU A 241 -19.85 13.29 -24.33
CA GLU A 241 -20.51 12.19 -25.06
C GLU A 241 -22.03 12.32 -25.12
N ALA A 242 -22.63 12.96 -24.10
CA ALA A 242 -24.06 13.23 -24.05
C ALA A 242 -24.45 14.55 -24.73
N GLY A 243 -23.48 15.28 -25.30
CA GLY A 243 -23.67 16.60 -25.92
C GLY A 243 -23.84 17.74 -24.92
N ILE A 244 -23.42 17.56 -23.68
CA ILE A 244 -23.60 18.52 -22.59
C ILE A 244 -22.36 19.40 -22.47
N ASP A 245 -22.55 20.71 -22.55
CA ASP A 245 -21.48 21.69 -22.39
C ASP A 245 -21.00 21.75 -20.92
N THR A 246 -19.68 21.71 -20.74
CA THR A 246 -18.99 21.80 -19.43
C THR A 246 -18.15 23.07 -19.29
N ALA A 247 -18.17 23.96 -20.28
CA ALA A 247 -17.32 25.16 -20.34
C ALA A 247 -17.46 26.06 -19.11
N GLU A 248 -18.66 26.18 -18.55
CA GLU A 248 -18.94 26.96 -17.32
C GLU A 248 -18.05 26.53 -16.14
N PHE A 249 -17.76 25.23 -16.01
CA PHE A 249 -17.01 24.67 -14.89
C PHE A 249 -15.57 24.25 -15.26
N ALA A 250 -15.19 24.32 -16.54
CA ALA A 250 -13.92 23.80 -17.03
C ALA A 250 -12.70 24.42 -16.33
N ALA A 251 -12.68 25.75 -16.18
CA ALA A 251 -11.59 26.46 -15.51
C ALA A 251 -11.47 26.07 -14.02
N GLN A 252 -12.60 25.93 -13.32
CA GLN A 252 -12.61 25.52 -11.92
C GLN A 252 -12.21 24.06 -11.74
N ALA A 253 -12.63 23.19 -12.67
CA ALA A 253 -12.25 21.78 -12.67
C ALA A 253 -10.74 21.61 -12.86
N GLU A 254 -10.13 22.39 -13.75
CA GLU A 254 -8.68 22.39 -13.97
C GLU A 254 -7.92 22.91 -12.73
N ALA A 255 -8.41 23.97 -12.09
CA ALA A 255 -7.84 24.48 -10.84
C ALA A 255 -7.88 23.43 -9.72
N TRP A 256 -9.04 22.80 -9.49
CA TRP A 256 -9.18 21.74 -8.50
C TRP A 256 -8.34 20.49 -8.82
N ALA A 257 -8.21 20.14 -10.10
CA ALA A 257 -7.30 19.07 -10.53
C ALA A 257 -5.83 19.40 -10.22
N GLY A 258 -5.41 20.67 -10.41
CA GLY A 258 -4.09 21.17 -10.02
C GLY A 258 -3.83 21.12 -8.51
N GLU A 259 -4.89 21.23 -7.72
CA GLU A 259 -4.88 21.02 -6.26
C GLU A 259 -4.94 19.53 -5.87
N GLY A 260 -4.82 18.61 -6.84
CA GLY A 260 -4.85 17.17 -6.59
C GLY A 260 -6.21 16.62 -6.17
N LYS A 261 -7.28 17.38 -6.41
CA LYS A 261 -8.66 16.93 -6.21
C LYS A 261 -9.15 16.28 -7.50
N THR A 262 -10.10 15.35 -7.39
CA THR A 262 -10.77 14.74 -8.54
C THR A 262 -12.05 15.51 -8.84
N PRO A 263 -12.11 16.30 -9.93
CA PRO A 263 -13.33 16.98 -10.34
C PRO A 263 -14.37 15.97 -10.85
N VAL A 264 -15.60 16.11 -10.37
CA VAL A 264 -16.77 15.30 -10.73
C VAL A 264 -17.89 16.25 -11.16
N PHE A 265 -18.25 16.18 -12.43
CA PHE A 265 -19.32 16.97 -13.02
C PHE A 265 -20.66 16.27 -12.79
N VAL A 266 -21.70 17.07 -12.56
CA VAL A 266 -23.08 16.62 -12.42
C VAL A 266 -23.93 17.33 -13.45
N ALA A 267 -24.63 16.56 -14.28
CA ALA A 267 -25.58 17.09 -15.24
C ALA A 267 -27.01 16.62 -14.95
N ILE A 268 -27.95 17.52 -15.15
CA ILE A 268 -29.39 17.29 -15.04
C ILE A 268 -30.01 17.52 -16.42
N GLY A 269 -30.53 16.46 -17.04
CA GLY A 269 -31.03 16.51 -18.41
C GLY A 269 -29.91 16.77 -19.42
N GLN A 270 -29.92 17.97 -20.01
CA GLN A 270 -28.97 18.43 -21.04
C GLN A 270 -28.09 19.60 -20.56
N ARG A 271 -28.07 19.88 -19.26
CA ARG A 271 -27.31 20.98 -18.68
C ARG A 271 -26.36 20.47 -17.59
N CYS A 272 -25.12 20.95 -17.60
CA CYS A 272 -24.20 20.78 -16.49
C CYS A 272 -24.69 21.64 -15.31
N ALA A 273 -25.05 20.99 -14.22
CA ALA A 273 -25.70 21.61 -13.06
C ALA A 273 -24.71 21.90 -11.93
N ALA A 274 -23.63 21.12 -11.82
CA ALA A 274 -22.65 21.30 -10.76
C ALA A 274 -21.29 20.67 -11.07
N LEU A 275 -20.30 21.08 -10.28
CA LEU A 275 -18.98 20.49 -10.16
C LEU A 275 -18.69 20.21 -8.69
N LEU A 276 -18.24 19.00 -8.38
CA LEU A 276 -17.75 18.62 -7.06
C LEU A 276 -16.26 18.27 -7.15
N ALA A 277 -15.53 18.50 -6.07
CA ALA A 277 -14.16 18.03 -5.94
C ALA A 277 -14.09 16.95 -4.87
N VAL A 278 -13.54 15.78 -5.22
CA VAL A 278 -13.32 14.69 -4.28
C VAL A 278 -11.83 14.52 -4.04
N ALA A 279 -11.39 14.52 -2.79
CA ALA A 279 -10.00 14.32 -2.43
C ALA A 279 -9.85 13.33 -1.29
N ASP A 280 -8.74 12.60 -1.29
CA ASP A 280 -8.33 11.75 -0.17
C ASP A 280 -7.33 12.52 0.67
N ARG A 281 -7.68 12.78 1.94
CA ARG A 281 -6.88 13.62 2.81
C ARG A 281 -5.66 12.86 3.32
N PRO A 282 -4.48 13.52 3.43
CA PRO A 282 -3.37 12.97 4.18
C PRO A 282 -3.79 12.61 5.61
N ARG A 283 -3.27 11.52 6.16
CA ARG A 283 -3.50 11.16 7.56
C ARG A 283 -2.97 12.26 8.48
N GLU A 284 -3.66 12.45 9.59
CA GLU A 284 -3.12 13.24 10.71
C GLU A 284 -1.77 12.65 11.15
N GLY A 285 -0.76 13.51 11.34
CA GLY A 285 0.59 13.07 11.68
C GLY A 285 1.45 12.63 10.49
N ALA A 286 0.93 12.55 9.26
CA ALA A 286 1.69 12.06 8.11
C ALA A 286 2.91 12.94 7.80
N ARG A 287 2.74 14.26 7.83
CA ARG A 287 3.84 15.22 7.61
C ARG A 287 4.92 15.09 8.68
N GLU A 288 4.52 14.95 9.94
CA GLU A 288 5.42 14.81 11.08
C GLU A 288 6.20 13.49 11.00
N ALA A 289 5.54 12.41 10.58
CA ALA A 289 6.15 11.11 10.37
C ALA A 289 7.20 11.15 9.24
N ILE A 290 6.87 11.74 8.08
CA ILE A 290 7.82 11.90 6.98
C ILE A 290 9.02 12.77 7.40
N ALA A 291 8.78 13.88 8.10
CA ALA A 291 9.86 14.72 8.63
C ALA A 291 10.76 13.98 9.64
N LEU A 292 10.20 13.08 10.44
CA LEU A 292 11.00 12.22 11.34
C LEU A 292 11.89 11.26 10.55
N LEU A 293 11.36 10.64 9.49
CA LEU A 293 12.14 9.75 8.62
C LEU A 293 13.29 10.48 7.94
N HIS A 294 13.07 11.71 7.49
CA HIS A 294 14.13 12.57 6.96
C HIS A 294 15.21 12.88 7.99
N ARG A 295 14.84 13.16 9.25
CA ARG A 295 15.80 13.34 10.35
C ARG A 295 16.62 12.08 10.64
N LEU A 296 16.06 10.90 10.36
CA LEU A 296 16.77 9.62 10.44
C LEU A 296 17.63 9.33 9.20
N GLY A 297 17.68 10.23 8.21
CA GLY A 297 18.47 10.09 6.99
C GLY A 297 17.84 9.18 5.93
N LEU A 298 16.54 8.89 6.05
CA LEU A 298 15.82 8.01 5.13
C LEU A 298 15.26 8.82 3.96
N THR A 299 15.47 8.31 2.74
CA THR A 299 14.82 8.86 1.53
C THR A 299 13.40 8.34 1.43
N THR A 300 12.44 9.21 1.12
CA THR A 300 11.03 8.85 1.00
C THR A 300 10.55 8.92 -0.45
N VAL A 301 9.86 7.88 -0.89
CA VAL A 301 9.34 7.76 -2.25
C VAL A 301 7.87 7.38 -2.16
N MET A 302 7.00 8.01 -2.95
CA MET A 302 5.61 7.61 -3.08
C MET A 302 5.36 6.99 -4.45
N ALA A 303 4.76 5.80 -4.48
CA ALA A 303 4.37 5.11 -5.71
C ALA A 303 2.86 4.90 -5.76
N THR A 304 2.19 5.44 -6.78
CA THR A 304 0.72 5.45 -6.86
C THR A 304 0.21 5.30 -8.30
N GLY A 305 -0.98 4.72 -8.46
CA GLY A 305 -1.68 4.64 -9.75
C GLY A 305 -2.36 5.95 -10.17
N ASP A 306 -2.43 6.93 -9.27
CA ASP A 306 -3.02 8.24 -9.52
C ASP A 306 -2.30 9.05 -10.61
N LEU A 307 -2.96 10.11 -11.07
CA LEU A 307 -2.39 11.11 -11.95
C LEU A 307 -1.24 11.87 -11.27
N GLU A 308 -0.24 12.27 -12.06
CA GLU A 308 0.96 12.98 -11.60
C GLU A 308 0.63 14.23 -10.77
N ALA A 309 -0.31 15.07 -11.23
CA ALA A 309 -0.70 16.30 -10.53
C ALA A 309 -1.19 16.03 -9.10
N THR A 310 -2.07 15.04 -8.94
CA THR A 310 -2.60 14.60 -7.64
C THR A 310 -1.51 14.02 -6.74
N ALA A 311 -0.67 13.16 -7.30
CA ALA A 311 0.43 12.55 -6.56
C ALA A 311 1.43 13.61 -6.08
N GLN A 312 1.84 14.53 -6.94
CA GLN A 312 2.74 15.62 -6.55
C GLN A 312 2.12 16.57 -5.52
N HIS A 313 0.82 16.83 -5.60
CA HIS A 313 0.14 17.66 -4.62
C HIS A 313 0.24 17.05 -3.21
N ILE A 314 -0.12 15.77 -3.07
CA ILE A 314 -0.01 15.04 -1.79
C ILE A 314 1.45 15.00 -1.32
N ALA A 315 2.39 14.71 -2.22
CA ALA A 315 3.82 14.68 -1.89
C ALA A 315 4.31 16.02 -1.32
N ARG A 316 3.91 17.16 -1.90
CA ARG A 316 4.23 18.49 -1.37
C ARG A 316 3.57 18.76 -0.01
N GLN A 317 2.35 18.25 0.20
CA GLN A 317 1.65 18.42 1.47
C GLN A 317 2.29 17.63 2.63
N VAL A 318 2.86 16.45 2.38
CA VAL A 318 3.48 15.64 3.44
C VAL A 318 5.00 15.68 3.45
N GLY A 319 5.64 16.19 2.40
CA GLY A 319 7.08 16.32 2.28
C GLY A 319 7.79 15.10 1.69
N ILE A 320 7.19 14.38 0.74
CA ILE A 320 7.84 13.23 0.07
C ILE A 320 8.88 13.72 -0.96
N ASP A 321 10.03 13.05 -1.03
CA ASP A 321 11.15 13.47 -1.91
C ASP A 321 10.91 13.13 -3.38
N ARG A 322 10.38 11.94 -3.67
CA ARG A 322 10.20 11.44 -5.04
C ARG A 322 8.82 10.83 -5.23
N VAL A 323 8.22 11.08 -6.38
CA VAL A 323 6.90 10.56 -6.76
C VAL A 323 7.02 9.72 -8.02
N VAL A 324 6.34 8.58 -8.03
CA VAL A 324 6.14 7.74 -9.20
C VAL A 324 4.63 7.55 -9.36
N SER A 325 4.05 8.26 -10.33
CA SER A 325 2.60 8.25 -10.61
C SER A 325 2.26 7.25 -11.72
N ARG A 326 0.96 6.98 -11.91
CA ARG A 326 0.41 6.02 -12.88
C ARG A 326 1.08 4.64 -12.83
N ALA A 327 1.58 4.25 -11.66
CA ALA A 327 2.38 3.05 -11.47
C ALA A 327 1.50 1.81 -11.31
N THR A 328 1.68 0.83 -12.19
CA THR A 328 1.08 -0.49 -12.05
C THR A 328 1.76 -1.30 -10.93
N PRO A 329 1.18 -2.42 -10.46
CA PRO A 329 1.87 -3.30 -9.50
C PRO A 329 3.25 -3.77 -9.97
N ALA A 330 3.40 -4.03 -11.28
CA ALA A 330 4.66 -4.45 -11.87
C ALA A 330 5.70 -3.31 -11.79
N ASP A 331 5.28 -2.06 -12.04
CA ASP A 331 6.14 -0.89 -11.94
C ASP A 331 6.57 -0.63 -10.49
N LYS A 332 5.64 -0.77 -9.52
CA LYS A 332 5.95 -0.66 -8.09
C LYS A 332 7.01 -1.70 -7.68
N LEU A 333 6.89 -2.94 -8.15
CA LEU A 333 7.87 -4.00 -7.88
C LEU A 333 9.22 -3.69 -8.54
N ALA A 334 9.23 -3.22 -9.79
CA ALA A 334 10.44 -2.83 -10.50
C ALA A 334 11.15 -1.66 -9.79
N LEU A 335 10.40 -0.68 -9.30
CA LEU A 335 10.90 0.44 -8.52
C LEU A 335 11.59 -0.04 -7.24
N VAL A 336 10.95 -0.92 -6.47
CA VAL A 336 11.55 -1.50 -5.26
C VAL A 336 12.84 -2.23 -5.60
N ARG A 337 12.86 -3.05 -6.65
CA ARG A 337 14.07 -3.76 -7.10
C ARG A 337 15.20 -2.81 -7.50
N SER A 338 14.88 -1.66 -8.11
CA SER A 338 15.88 -0.67 -8.50
C SER A 338 16.62 -0.05 -7.30
N PHE A 339 15.97 0.04 -6.13
CA PHE A 339 16.61 0.50 -4.89
C PHE A 339 17.35 -0.60 -4.13
N GLN A 340 17.08 -1.88 -4.44
CA GLN A 340 17.72 -3.03 -3.82
C GLN A 340 18.99 -3.50 -4.57
N ALA A 341 19.16 -3.07 -5.83
CA ALA A 341 20.30 -3.36 -6.67
C ALA A 341 21.53 -2.51 -6.28
#